data_AF-A0A2A4AM00-F1
#
_entry.id   AF-A0A2A4AM00-F1
#
_cell.length_a   1.000
_cell.length_b   1.000
_cell.length_c   1.000
_cell.angle_alpha   90.00
_cell.angle_beta   90.00
_cell.angle_gamma   90.00
#
_symmetry.space_group_name_H-M   'P 1'
#
loop_
_entity.id
_entity.type
_entity.pdbx_description
1 polymer ?
#
loop_
_entity_poly.entity_id
_entity_poly.type
_entity_poly.pdbx_seq_one_letter_code
_entity_poly.pdbx_strand_id
1 'polypeptide(L)'
;MEIKVSEIEARLPRPLAADEKPRMEALITDALEYLEVEFQRCGRTLADALERTPWLEAVVRRVVRDMVSAAVLVGPNVGMRSASSTTGPQSDSITFADVDSVGWGGVRLTPAQRLDLGLCMPGGARGKFPPPACWPERIR
;
A
#
# COMPACT_ATOMS: atom_id res chain seq x y z
N MET A 1 -8.97 -14.90 -4.21
CA MET A 1 -8.10 -14.95 -3.01
C MET A 1 -8.89 -14.38 -1.85
N GLU A 2 -8.96 -15.08 -0.71
CA GLU A 2 -9.69 -14.63 0.48
C GLU A 2 -8.70 -14.35 1.61
N ILE A 3 -8.79 -13.20 2.26
CA ILE A 3 -7.96 -12.79 3.41
C ILE A 3 -8.90 -12.61 4.60
N LYS A 4 -8.66 -13.37 5.67
CA LYS A 4 -9.52 -13.35 6.86
C LYS A 4 -8.99 -12.37 7.91
N VAL A 5 -9.91 -11.73 8.63
CA VAL A 5 -9.62 -10.88 9.79
C VAL A 5 -8.72 -11.57 10.81
N SER A 6 -9.00 -12.84 11.12
CA SER A 6 -8.22 -13.62 12.10
C SER A 6 -6.75 -13.79 11.71
N GLU A 7 -6.44 -13.83 10.41
CA GLU A 7 -5.07 -13.93 9.92
C GLU A 7 -4.26 -12.66 10.23
N ILE A 8 -4.91 -11.49 10.15
CA ILE A 8 -4.29 -10.20 10.44
C ILE A 8 -4.22 -9.99 11.96
N GLU A 9 -5.32 -10.28 12.67
CA GLU A 9 -5.44 -10.14 14.14
C GLU A 9 -4.32 -10.89 14.87
N ALA A 10 -4.00 -12.11 14.44
CA ALA A 10 -2.95 -12.95 15.05
C ALA A 10 -1.54 -12.34 15.01
N ARG A 11 -1.32 -11.28 14.22
CA ARG A 11 -0.01 -10.63 14.01
C ARG A 11 0.04 -9.20 14.54
N LEU A 12 -1.08 -8.68 15.06
CA LEU A 12 -1.11 -7.36 15.67
C LEU A 12 -0.45 -7.40 17.06
N PRO A 13 0.17 -6.30 17.50
CA PRO A 13 0.80 -6.21 18.83
C PRO A 13 -0.22 -6.21 19.98
N ARG A 14 -1.51 -6.01 19.68
CA ARG A 14 -2.63 -6.03 20.63
C ARG A 14 -3.84 -6.74 20.01
N PRO A 15 -4.70 -7.36 20.83
CA PRO A 15 -5.98 -7.88 20.34
C PRO A 15 -6.88 -6.73 19.85
N LEU A 16 -7.73 -7.03 18.88
CA LEU A 16 -8.71 -6.07 18.36
C LEU A 16 -9.91 -5.99 19.29
N ALA A 17 -10.40 -4.77 19.49
CA ALA A 17 -11.70 -4.55 20.12
C ALA A 17 -12.84 -5.02 19.19
N ALA A 18 -14.00 -5.31 19.75
CA ALA A 18 -15.12 -5.88 18.99
C ALA A 18 -15.65 -4.93 17.90
N ASP A 19 -15.54 -3.63 18.11
CA ASP A 19 -15.90 -2.54 17.19
C ASP A 19 -14.87 -2.32 16.07
N GLU A 20 -13.61 -2.73 16.28
CA GLU A 20 -12.55 -2.61 15.26
C GLU A 20 -12.65 -3.71 14.18
N LYS A 21 -13.30 -4.84 14.49
CA LYS A 21 -13.47 -5.98 13.56
C LYS A 21 -14.22 -5.64 12.27
N PRO A 22 -15.45 -5.06 12.31
CA PRO A 22 -16.16 -4.70 11.07
C PRO A 22 -15.42 -3.64 10.26
N ARG A 23 -14.75 -2.71 10.94
CA ARG A 23 -13.90 -1.73 10.27
C ARG A 23 -12.72 -2.40 9.54
N MET A 24 -12.12 -3.42 10.14
CA MET A 24 -11.02 -4.13 9.51
C MET A 24 -11.46 -4.94 8.28
N GLU A 25 -12.67 -5.52 8.29
CA GLU A 25 -13.25 -6.17 7.11
C GLU A 25 -13.44 -5.19 5.95
N ALA A 26 -13.94 -3.99 6.24
CA ALA A 26 -14.04 -2.92 5.25
C ALA A 26 -12.66 -2.54 4.69
N LEU A 27 -11.65 -2.35 5.55
CA LEU A 27 -10.29 -2.02 5.11
C LEU A 27 -9.63 -3.10 4.26
N ILE A 28 -9.89 -4.39 4.54
CA ILE A 28 -9.43 -5.50 3.68
C ILE A 28 -10.08 -5.41 2.30
N THR A 29 -11.39 -5.12 2.26
CA THR A 29 -12.15 -4.99 1.01
C THR A 29 -11.62 -3.81 0.19
N ASP A 30 -11.48 -2.63 0.82
CA ASP A 30 -10.92 -1.43 0.20
C ASP A 30 -9.51 -1.67 -0.34
N ALA A 31 -8.67 -2.42 0.39
CA ALA A 31 -7.31 -2.75 -0.04
C ALA A 31 -7.29 -3.63 -1.30
N LEU A 32 -8.18 -4.61 -1.38
CA LEU A 32 -8.29 -5.49 -2.54
C LEU A 32 -8.83 -4.74 -3.76
N GLU A 33 -9.87 -3.92 -3.59
CA GLU A 33 -10.39 -3.06 -4.66
C GLU A 33 -9.32 -2.08 -5.15
N TYR A 34 -8.58 -1.47 -4.23
CA TYR A 34 -7.52 -0.54 -4.59
C TYR A 34 -6.39 -1.23 -5.37
N LEU A 35 -5.99 -2.44 -4.97
CA LEU A 35 -5.01 -3.23 -5.72
C LEU A 35 -5.52 -3.58 -7.11
N GLU A 36 -6.77 -4.03 -7.25
CA GLU A 36 -7.37 -4.34 -8.56
C GLU A 36 -7.27 -3.15 -9.51
N VAL A 37 -7.65 -1.95 -9.04
CA VAL A 37 -7.55 -0.71 -9.82
C VAL A 37 -6.10 -0.40 -10.21
N GLU A 38 -5.14 -0.61 -9.31
CA GLU A 38 -3.73 -0.36 -9.60
C GLU A 38 -3.14 -1.36 -10.62
N PHE A 39 -3.55 -2.63 -10.58
CA PHE A 39 -3.21 -3.59 -11.63
C PHE A 39 -3.85 -3.18 -12.97
N GLN A 40 -5.11 -2.73 -12.96
CA GLN A 40 -5.80 -2.27 -14.18
C GLN A 40 -5.14 -1.04 -14.79
N ARG A 41 -4.64 -0.10 -13.97
CA ARG A 41 -3.82 1.05 -14.43
C ARG A 41 -2.54 0.60 -15.15
N CYS A 42 -2.07 -0.61 -14.89
CA CYS A 42 -0.96 -1.26 -15.58
C CYS A 42 -1.35 -2.10 -16.79
N GLY A 43 -2.64 -2.10 -17.17
CA GLY A 43 -3.16 -2.92 -18.25
C GLY A 43 -3.20 -4.41 -17.94
N ARG A 44 -3.33 -4.79 -16.66
CA ARG A 44 -3.44 -6.18 -16.18
C ARG A 44 -4.58 -6.30 -15.18
N THR A 45 -5.14 -7.49 -14.99
CA THR A 45 -6.03 -7.77 -13.85
C THR A 45 -5.24 -8.45 -12.74
N LEU A 46 -5.70 -8.35 -11.49
CA LEU A 46 -5.06 -9.08 -10.40
C LEU A 46 -5.17 -10.60 -10.63
N ALA A 47 -6.32 -11.06 -11.13
CA ALA A 47 -6.56 -12.48 -11.44
C ALA A 47 -5.54 -13.03 -12.44
N ASP A 48 -5.36 -12.38 -13.59
CA ASP A 48 -4.40 -12.80 -14.60
C ASP A 48 -2.96 -12.78 -14.06
N ALA A 49 -2.63 -11.80 -13.22
CA ALA A 49 -1.31 -11.67 -12.63
C ALA A 49 -1.01 -12.83 -11.65
N LEU A 50 -2.00 -13.22 -10.83
CA LEU A 50 -1.90 -14.33 -9.89
C LEU A 50 -1.76 -15.68 -10.60
N GLU A 51 -2.50 -15.90 -11.69
CA GLU A 51 -2.39 -17.13 -12.48
C GLU A 51 -1.00 -17.31 -13.13
N ARG A 52 -0.42 -16.21 -13.61
CA ARG A 52 0.88 -16.24 -14.30
C ARG A 52 2.07 -16.25 -13.35
N THR A 53 1.89 -15.80 -12.12
CA THR A 53 2.99 -15.51 -11.20
C THR A 53 2.78 -16.22 -9.85
N PRO A 54 3.34 -17.43 -9.67
CA PRO A 54 3.05 -18.28 -8.50
C PRO A 54 3.35 -17.64 -7.14
N TRP A 55 4.36 -16.76 -7.10
CA TRP A 55 4.79 -16.09 -5.86
C TRP A 55 3.99 -14.82 -5.55
N LEU A 56 3.22 -14.29 -6.51
CA LEU A 56 2.54 -13.00 -6.37
C LEU A 56 1.45 -13.05 -5.31
N GLU A 57 0.76 -14.19 -5.14
CA GLU A 57 -0.27 -14.32 -4.10
C GLU A 57 0.28 -14.06 -2.70
N ALA A 58 1.46 -14.60 -2.39
CA ALA A 58 2.12 -14.40 -1.10
C ALA A 58 2.50 -12.92 -0.89
N VAL A 59 2.96 -12.24 -1.95
CA VAL A 59 3.29 -10.82 -1.90
C VAL A 59 2.04 -9.96 -1.71
N VAL A 60 0.97 -10.23 -2.46
CA VAL A 60 -0.31 -9.53 -2.33
C VAL A 60 -0.86 -9.66 -0.91
N ARG A 61 -0.88 -10.88 -0.35
CA ARG A 61 -1.31 -11.10 1.05
C ARG A 61 -0.47 -10.29 2.05
N ARG A 62 0.85 -10.27 1.88
CA ARG A 62 1.75 -9.48 2.72
C ARG A 62 1.45 -7.98 2.61
N VAL A 63 1.28 -7.47 1.39
CA VAL A 63 1.00 -6.05 1.14
C VAL A 63 -0.34 -5.64 1.73
N VAL A 64 -1.41 -6.40 1.50
CA VAL A 64 -2.74 -6.12 2.09
C VAL A 64 -2.66 -6.10 3.61
N ARG A 65 -1.96 -7.08 4.21
CA ARG A 65 -1.76 -7.12 5.67
C ARG A 65 -1.04 -5.88 6.16
N ASP A 66 0.05 -5.47 5.51
CA ASP A 66 0.84 -4.32 5.91
C ASP A 66 0.03 -3.01 5.75
N MET A 67 -0.79 -2.88 4.69
CA MET A 67 -1.70 -1.75 4.48
C MET A 67 -2.78 -1.66 5.56
N VAL A 68 -3.47 -2.78 5.83
CA VAL A 68 -4.57 -2.83 6.80
C VAL A 68 -4.06 -2.65 8.22
N SER A 69 -2.95 -3.31 8.58
CA SER A 69 -2.35 -3.15 9.91
C SER A 69 -1.88 -1.72 10.15
N ALA A 70 -1.27 -1.06 9.14
CA ALA A 70 -0.92 0.34 9.24
C ALA A 70 -2.17 1.22 9.43
N ALA A 71 -3.23 1.02 8.65
CA ALA A 71 -4.48 1.78 8.77
C ALA A 71 -5.16 1.59 10.14
N VAL A 72 -5.14 0.38 10.71
CA VAL A 72 -5.72 0.07 12.03
C VAL A 72 -4.87 0.66 13.16
N LEU A 73 -3.55 0.52 13.11
CA LEU A 73 -2.65 0.96 14.19
C LEU A 73 -2.44 2.48 14.20
N VAL A 74 -2.36 3.11 13.02
CA VAL A 74 -2.16 4.57 12.90
C VAL A 74 -3.51 5.29 13.03
N GLY A 75 -4.58 4.76 12.42
CA GLY A 75 -5.95 5.24 12.61
C GLY A 75 -6.10 6.76 12.46
N PRO A 76 -6.77 7.47 13.39
CA PRO A 76 -6.93 8.93 13.34
C PRO A 76 -5.63 9.70 13.64
N ASN A 77 -4.56 9.02 14.07
CA ASN A 77 -3.28 9.62 14.38
C ASN A 77 -2.36 9.71 13.16
N VAL A 78 -2.90 9.60 11.93
CA VAL A 78 -2.13 9.81 10.71
C VAL A 78 -1.44 11.17 10.78
N GLY A 79 -0.11 11.11 10.74
CA GLY A 79 0.74 12.28 10.80
C GLY A 79 1.23 12.65 12.21
N MET A 80 0.71 12.09 13.30
CA MET A 80 1.10 12.51 14.64
C MET A 80 2.54 12.05 14.99
N ARG A 81 3.48 13.00 15.18
CA ARG A 81 4.87 12.69 15.58
C ARG A 81 5.18 12.96 17.04
N SER A 82 4.51 13.93 17.65
CA SER A 82 4.72 14.28 19.05
C SER A 82 3.44 14.85 19.63
N ALA A 83 3.04 14.30 20.78
CA ALA A 83 2.08 14.89 21.68
C ALA A 83 2.85 15.30 22.94
N SER A 84 2.84 16.59 23.26
CA SER A 84 3.29 17.07 24.56
C SER A 84 2.09 17.63 25.29
N SER A 85 1.84 17.11 26.48
CA SER A 85 0.86 17.67 27.41
C SER A 85 1.63 18.00 28.69
N THR A 86 1.69 19.27 29.01
CA THR A 86 2.27 19.76 30.26
C THR A 86 1.09 20.26 31.11
N THR A 87 1.13 20.23 32.46
CA THR A 87 -0.01 20.59 33.34
C THR A 87 0.31 21.86 34.19
N GLY A 88 -0.56 22.91 34.20
CA GLY A 88 -0.31 24.34 34.60
C GLY A 88 -1.14 25.38 33.77
N PRO A 89 -0.67 26.61 33.42
CA PRO A 89 -1.32 27.47 32.40
C PRO A 89 -1.06 26.94 30.97
N GLN A 90 -1.76 25.89 30.54
CA GLN A 90 -1.20 24.97 29.55
C GLN A 90 -1.71 25.09 28.14
N SER A 91 -0.78 24.83 27.23
CA SER A 91 -0.96 24.72 25.79
C SER A 91 -0.69 23.27 25.41
N ASP A 92 -1.69 22.60 24.86
CA ASP A 92 -1.48 21.33 24.17
C ASP A 92 -0.96 21.64 22.75
N SER A 93 0.15 21.02 22.36
CA SER A 93 0.66 21.13 21.00
C SER A 93 0.84 19.74 20.40
N ILE A 94 0.21 19.52 19.26
CA ILE A 94 0.33 18.28 18.48
C ILE A 94 1.10 18.62 17.21
N THR A 95 2.25 17.98 17.00
CA THR A 95 3.02 18.14 15.75
C THR A 95 2.66 17.03 14.79
N PHE A 96 2.17 17.42 13.62
CA PHE A 96 1.90 16.52 12.51
C PHE A 96 3.06 16.53 11.50
N ALA A 97 3.44 15.38 10.98
CA ALA A 97 4.33 15.23 9.83
C ALA A 97 3.77 14.11 8.96
N ASP A 98 3.68 14.32 7.65
CA ASP A 98 3.13 13.33 6.73
C ASP A 98 3.89 12.00 6.86
N VAL A 99 3.19 10.94 7.25
CA VAL A 99 3.73 9.59 7.28
C VAL A 99 3.12 8.88 6.10
N ASP A 100 3.90 8.72 5.04
CA ASP A 100 3.48 8.22 3.72
C ASP A 100 3.00 6.75 3.72
N SER A 101 2.86 6.14 4.90
CA SER A 101 2.42 4.77 5.13
C SER A 101 0.89 4.60 5.19
N VAL A 102 0.13 5.66 5.52
CA VAL A 102 -1.34 5.59 5.66
C VAL A 102 -1.98 6.87 5.13
N GLY A 103 -3.07 6.75 4.37
CA GLY A 103 -3.85 7.88 3.89
C GLY A 103 -4.93 8.28 4.89
N TRP A 104 -5.33 9.56 4.89
CA TRP A 104 -6.46 10.03 5.69
C TRP A 104 -7.77 9.26 5.40
N GLY A 105 -7.90 8.71 4.19
CA GLY A 105 -9.03 7.89 3.75
C GLY A 105 -8.88 6.38 3.99
N GLY A 106 -7.84 5.91 4.69
CA GLY A 106 -7.64 4.49 4.98
C GLY A 106 -6.36 3.91 4.38
N VAL A 107 -6.47 2.79 3.67
CA VAL A 107 -5.32 2.05 3.15
C VAL A 107 -4.59 2.80 2.03
N ARG A 108 -3.26 2.69 2.00
CA ARG A 108 -2.40 3.36 1.00
C ARG A 108 -1.31 2.41 0.53
N LEU A 109 -0.95 2.48 -0.75
CA LEU A 109 0.19 1.76 -1.31
C LEU A 109 1.43 2.63 -1.24
N THR A 110 2.47 2.12 -0.58
CA THR A 110 3.79 2.77 -0.57
C THR A 110 4.56 2.45 -1.87
N PRO A 111 5.54 3.29 -2.27
CA PRO A 111 6.37 3.04 -3.44
C PRO A 111 7.11 1.69 -3.39
N ALA A 112 7.54 1.24 -2.20
CA ALA A 112 8.19 -0.06 -2.01
C ALA A 112 7.22 -1.22 -2.29
N GLN A 113 5.99 -1.14 -1.78
CA GLN A 113 4.96 -2.16 -2.04
C GLN A 113 4.57 -2.21 -3.52
N ARG A 114 4.53 -1.07 -4.21
CA ARG A 114 4.31 -1.02 -5.67
C ARG A 114 5.40 -1.80 -6.42
N LEU A 115 6.65 -1.64 -5.99
CA LEU A 115 7.80 -2.32 -6.58
C LEU A 115 7.71 -3.83 -6.33
N ASP A 116 7.42 -4.25 -5.09
CA ASP A 116 7.25 -5.67 -4.73
C ASP A 116 6.14 -6.35 -5.55
N LEU A 117 5.05 -5.63 -5.82
CA LEU A 117 3.92 -6.10 -6.64
C LEU A 117 4.20 -6.07 -8.15
N GLY A 118 5.33 -5.51 -8.58
CA GLY A 118 5.66 -5.33 -9.99
C GLY A 118 4.72 -4.35 -10.70
N LEU A 119 4.13 -3.41 -9.96
CA LEU A 119 3.27 -2.37 -10.52
C LEU A 119 4.10 -1.33 -11.28
N CYS A 120 3.45 -0.68 -12.22
CA CYS A 120 4.02 0.40 -13.00
C CYS A 120 4.34 1.57 -12.07
N MET A 121 5.61 1.97 -12.10
CA MET A 121 6.04 3.12 -11.35
C MET A 121 5.59 4.40 -12.09
N PRO A 122 4.97 5.36 -11.38
CA PRO A 122 4.70 6.66 -11.96
C PRO A 122 6.03 7.28 -12.41
N GLY A 123 6.13 7.63 -13.69
CA GLY A 123 7.36 8.18 -14.28
C GLY A 123 8.38 7.16 -14.81
N GLY A 124 7.98 5.91 -15.05
CA GLY A 124 8.81 4.93 -15.77
C GLY A 124 9.31 5.44 -17.13
N ALA A 125 10.33 4.79 -17.69
CA ALA A 125 11.02 5.24 -18.90
C ALA A 125 10.04 5.59 -20.03
N ARG A 126 9.84 6.90 -20.26
CA ARG A 126 9.04 7.43 -21.38
C ARG A 126 9.81 7.42 -22.70
N GLY A 127 11.11 7.15 -22.64
CA GLY A 127 11.97 7.08 -23.81
C GLY A 127 11.95 5.69 -24.45
N LYS A 128 11.81 5.65 -25.78
CA LYS A 128 12.26 4.50 -26.57
C LYS A 128 13.70 4.76 -26.94
N PHE A 129 14.62 3.84 -26.62
CA PHE A 129 15.93 3.85 -27.27
C PHE A 129 15.70 3.70 -28.79
N PRO A 130 16.39 4.49 -29.63
CA PRO A 130 16.32 4.27 -31.06
C PRO A 130 16.71 2.82 -31.35
N PRO A 131 16.08 2.18 -32.35
CA PRO A 131 16.49 0.85 -32.77
C PRO A 131 17.98 0.88 -33.11
N PRO A 132 18.74 -0.18 -32.78
CA PRO A 132 20.17 -0.22 -33.08
C PRO A 132 20.37 0.02 -34.59
N ALA A 133 21.40 0.78 -34.95
CA ALA A 133 21.76 0.98 -36.34
C ALA A 133 22.04 -0.40 -36.97
N CYS A 134 21.36 -0.70 -38.07
CA CYS A 134 21.64 -1.91 -38.82
C CYS A 134 23.02 -1.78 -39.48
N TRP A 135 23.88 -2.75 -39.23
CA TRP A 135 25.17 -2.86 -39.90
C TRP A 135 24.96 -3.17 -41.41
N PRO A 136 25.76 -2.61 -42.33
CA PRO A 136 26.82 -1.62 -42.13
C PRO A 136 26.26 -0.18 -42.12
N GLU A 137 26.82 0.66 -41.26
CA GLU A 137 26.47 2.07 -41.12
C GLU A 137 26.89 2.87 -42.37
N ARG A 138 26.06 2.87 -43.41
CA ARG A 138 26.23 3.76 -44.56
C ARG A 138 25.38 5.01 -44.38
N ILE A 139 26.01 6.04 -43.83
CA ILE A 139 25.57 7.42 -43.96
C ILE A 139 25.65 7.79 -45.44
N ARG A 140 24.53 8.19 -46.04
CA ARG A 140 24.47 8.73 -47.40
C ARG A 140 23.89 10.13 -47.34
#